data_AF-W7W7I2-F1
#
_entry.id   AF-W7W7I2-F1
#
_cell.length_a   1.000
_cell.length_b   1.000
_cell.length_c   1.000
_cell.angle_alpha   90.00
_cell.angle_beta   90.00
_cell.angle_gamma   90.00
#
_symmetry.space_group_name_H-M   'P 1'
#
loop_
_entity.id
_entity.type
_entity.pdbx_description
1 polymer ?
#
loop_
_entity_poly.entity_id
_entity_poly.type
_entity_poly.pdbx_seq_one_letter_code
_entity_poly.pdbx_strand_id
1 'polypeptide(L)'
;MKTGRTPQQGAAALAVVMILLLAMTILAAFANRSLLFEQRSSANQYRSTIAAETAEAGLEWAQALLNDGRRVDAHCLPAADQPTSFRERYVPKSSPDAAIAPVTTVRPGCSLGATGLTCHCPDAGGSAEWTRNDPSFTVEFAAIIGDPEAIRITARGCSSRGSQCVPGSDAARADASAATQAIFKLRPTLRTMPAAALTTGGLVALDGWQLLNADYATQGLLIDAGGAITLGGTPPLLSTLPGSPVENALIERDEALARLASADASGAAFFSALFGSTPAQFAAAPATRRIAGCSAISCGTALRTAYAEGDTSFFVDGDLQLDAAGWPGAAVGSADRPLLLVVGGALRFNGGFPAHGLIYAAESSFDPGGAIDLQGALVARGNLAGSSNGRITYNSPVLRQLRSAAGPWVRVPGSWRDGRCADGDPARPCDLLP
;
A
#
# COMPACT_ATOMS: atom_id res chain seq x y z
N MET A 1 -71.35 3.47 87.69
CA MET A 1 -70.21 2.76 87.08
C MET A 1 -69.62 3.63 85.98
N LYS A 2 -68.34 4.00 86.10
CA LYS A 2 -67.57 4.76 85.09
C LYS A 2 -67.08 3.80 84.01
N THR A 3 -67.45 4.02 82.75
CA THR A 3 -66.87 3.36 81.58
C THR A 3 -65.76 4.25 81.00
N GLY A 4 -64.51 3.84 81.17
CA GLY A 4 -63.35 4.51 80.60
C GLY A 4 -63.28 4.32 79.09
N ARG A 5 -63.07 5.41 78.35
CA ARG A 5 -62.66 5.38 76.93
C ARG A 5 -61.15 5.16 76.87
N THR A 6 -60.71 4.03 76.31
CA THR A 6 -59.32 3.82 75.90
C THR A 6 -59.03 4.62 74.63
N PRO A 7 -57.91 5.36 74.55
CA PRO A 7 -57.50 6.02 73.31
C PRO A 7 -57.07 4.95 72.29
N GLN A 8 -57.59 5.03 71.06
CA GLN A 8 -57.21 4.15 69.95
C GLN A 8 -55.75 4.38 69.55
N GLN A 9 -54.83 3.57 70.09
CA GLN A 9 -53.41 3.57 69.72
C GLN A 9 -53.12 2.89 68.36
N GLY A 10 -54.13 2.27 67.72
CA GLY A 10 -53.97 1.57 66.44
C GLY A 10 -53.91 2.46 65.20
N ALA A 11 -54.53 3.65 65.21
CA ALA A 11 -54.54 4.54 64.04
C ALA A 11 -53.18 5.22 63.80
N ALA A 12 -52.45 5.56 64.87
CA ALA A 12 -51.11 6.14 64.79
C ALA A 12 -50.08 5.14 64.23
N ALA A 13 -50.18 3.85 64.63
CA ALA A 13 -49.31 2.80 64.10
C ALA A 13 -49.49 2.59 62.59
N LEU A 14 -50.74 2.64 62.09
CA LEU A 14 -51.02 2.50 60.66
C LEU A 14 -50.49 3.69 59.84
N ALA A 15 -50.61 4.91 60.36
CA ALA A 15 -50.06 6.10 59.72
C ALA A 15 -48.52 6.04 59.62
N VAL A 16 -47.84 5.60 60.69
CA VAL A 16 -46.38 5.44 60.69
C VAL A 16 -45.94 4.34 59.72
N VAL A 17 -46.62 3.19 59.69
CA VAL A 17 -46.31 2.11 58.74
C VAL A 17 -46.50 2.58 57.30
N MET A 18 -47.57 3.31 56.99
CA MET A 18 -47.81 3.87 55.65
C MET A 18 -46.71 4.85 55.24
N ILE A 19 -46.27 5.73 56.14
CA ILE A 19 -45.17 6.67 55.87
C ILE A 19 -43.86 5.91 55.65
N LEU A 20 -43.58 4.87 56.44
CA LEU A 20 -42.36 4.06 56.28
C LEU A 20 -42.38 3.27 54.97
N LEU A 21 -43.52 2.68 54.60
CA LEU A 21 -43.68 2.00 53.31
C LEU A 21 -43.56 2.99 52.13
N LEU A 22 -44.12 4.18 52.25
CA LEU A 22 -43.95 5.25 51.27
C LEU A 22 -42.47 5.66 51.15
N ALA A 23 -41.76 5.83 52.28
CA ALA A 23 -40.34 6.19 52.28
C ALA A 23 -39.48 5.08 51.65
N MET A 24 -39.74 3.81 51.98
CA MET A 24 -39.04 2.67 51.38
C MET A 24 -39.29 2.53 49.88
N THR A 25 -40.54 2.72 49.42
CA THR A 25 -40.88 2.66 47.99
C THR A 25 -40.23 3.79 47.19
N ILE A 26 -40.16 5.01 47.75
CA ILE A 26 -39.44 6.13 47.13
C ILE A 26 -37.94 5.82 47.03
N LEU A 27 -37.33 5.26 48.09
CA LEU A 27 -35.91 4.88 48.09
C LEU A 27 -35.62 3.80 47.04
N ALA A 28 -36.48 2.79 46.93
CA ALA A 28 -36.39 1.73 45.93
C ALA A 28 -36.56 2.27 44.49
N ALA A 29 -37.49 3.19 44.27
CA ALA A 29 -37.68 3.84 42.98
C ALA A 29 -36.46 4.66 42.56
N PHE A 30 -35.84 5.40 43.50
CA PHE A 30 -34.62 6.16 43.23
C PHE A 30 -33.42 5.25 42.92
N ALA A 31 -33.25 4.16 43.67
CA ALA A 31 -32.21 3.16 43.41
C ALA A 31 -32.38 2.51 42.02
N ASN A 32 -33.61 2.12 41.65
CA ASN A 32 -33.91 1.56 40.32
C ASN A 32 -33.61 2.56 39.19
N ARG A 33 -33.93 3.84 39.37
CA ARG A 33 -33.61 4.89 38.40
C ARG A 33 -32.10 5.03 38.19
N SER A 34 -31.31 5.01 39.27
CA SER A 34 -29.84 5.04 39.18
C SER A 34 -29.29 3.85 38.39
N LEU A 35 -29.76 2.63 38.69
CA LEU A 35 -29.32 1.42 37.98
C LEU A 35 -29.66 1.46 36.49
N LEU A 36 -30.84 1.96 36.12
CA LEU A 36 -31.23 2.10 34.71
C LEU A 36 -30.36 3.12 33.97
N PHE A 37 -29.96 4.22 34.62
CA PHE A 37 -29.02 5.16 34.01
C PHE A 37 -27.64 4.54 33.81
N GLU A 38 -27.12 3.82 34.81
CA GLU A 38 -25.84 3.12 34.68
C GLU A 38 -25.88 2.07 33.56
N GLN A 39 -26.96 1.28 33.48
CA GLN A 39 -27.12 0.29 32.42
C GLN A 39 -27.21 0.93 31.03
N ARG A 40 -27.98 2.01 30.88
CA ARG A 40 -28.10 2.74 29.59
C ARG A 40 -26.79 3.41 29.21
N SER A 41 -26.11 4.02 30.17
CA SER A 41 -24.80 4.64 29.97
C SER A 41 -23.78 3.60 29.52
N SER A 42 -23.70 2.48 30.21
CA SER A 42 -22.81 1.36 29.87
C SER A 42 -23.11 0.77 28.49
N ALA A 43 -24.38 0.55 28.16
CA ALA A 43 -24.77 0.05 26.84
C ALA A 43 -24.45 1.04 25.71
N ASN A 44 -24.67 2.34 25.95
CA ASN A 44 -24.34 3.39 24.99
C ASN A 44 -22.82 3.52 24.79
N GLN A 45 -22.05 3.48 25.89
CA GLN A 45 -20.60 3.50 25.84
C GLN A 45 -20.07 2.29 25.07
N TYR A 46 -20.58 1.10 25.35
CA TYR A 46 -20.22 -0.14 24.66
C TYR A 46 -20.45 -0.05 23.14
N ARG A 47 -21.64 0.39 22.72
CA ARG A 47 -21.98 0.57 21.29
C ARG A 47 -21.12 1.65 20.64
N SER A 48 -20.88 2.76 21.33
CA SER A 48 -20.01 3.83 20.85
C SER A 48 -18.57 3.35 20.64
N THR A 49 -18.03 2.54 21.56
CA THR A 49 -16.71 1.93 21.42
C THR A 49 -16.67 1.00 20.20
N ILE A 50 -17.65 0.12 20.02
CA ILE A 50 -17.72 -0.74 18.83
C ILE A 50 -17.68 0.09 17.55
N ALA A 51 -18.49 1.15 17.46
CA ALA A 51 -18.55 2.00 16.28
C ALA A 51 -17.19 2.68 16.00
N ALA A 52 -16.50 3.16 17.04
CA ALA A 52 -15.19 3.80 16.92
C ALA A 52 -14.09 2.81 16.46
N GLU A 53 -14.01 1.64 17.09
CA GLU A 53 -13.06 0.58 16.70
C GLU A 53 -13.33 0.08 15.27
N THR A 54 -14.60 -0.03 14.90
CA THR A 54 -15.01 -0.41 13.53
C THR A 54 -14.59 0.65 12.51
N ALA A 55 -14.66 1.93 12.87
CA ALA A 55 -14.20 3.02 12.01
C ALA A 55 -12.66 2.98 11.85
N GLU A 56 -11.91 2.74 12.92
CA GLU A 56 -10.45 2.61 12.84
C GLU A 56 -10.01 1.39 12.02
N ALA A 57 -10.72 0.26 12.17
CA ALA A 57 -10.53 -0.92 11.31
C ALA A 57 -10.70 -0.58 9.82
N GLY A 58 -11.60 0.34 9.49
CA GLY A 58 -11.78 0.84 8.12
C GLY A 58 -10.55 1.59 7.59
N LEU A 59 -9.90 2.42 8.41
CA LEU A 59 -8.65 3.10 8.02
C LEU A 59 -7.51 2.11 7.77
N GLU A 60 -7.35 1.13 8.68
CA GLU A 60 -6.31 0.10 8.55
C GLU A 60 -6.54 -0.78 7.32
N TRP A 61 -7.79 -1.20 7.11
CA TRP A 61 -8.19 -1.99 5.95
C TRP A 61 -7.93 -1.26 4.63
N ALA A 62 -8.32 0.02 4.54
CA ALA A 62 -8.06 0.82 3.35
C ALA A 62 -6.56 1.00 3.10
N GLN A 63 -5.76 1.28 4.14
CA GLN A 63 -4.31 1.37 4.01
C GLN A 63 -3.70 0.05 3.51
N ALA A 64 -4.16 -1.08 4.02
CA ALA A 64 -3.68 -2.39 3.59
C ALA A 64 -3.96 -2.62 2.09
N LEU A 65 -5.19 -2.38 1.64
CA LEU A 65 -5.56 -2.55 0.23
C LEU A 65 -4.89 -1.52 -0.70
N LEU A 66 -4.62 -0.30 -0.24
CA LEU A 66 -3.84 0.67 -1.00
C LEU A 66 -2.38 0.24 -1.22
N ASN A 67 -1.85 -0.57 -0.30
CA ASN A 67 -0.52 -1.16 -0.39
C ASN A 67 -0.51 -2.51 -1.12
N ASP A 68 -1.65 -3.16 -1.31
CA ASP A 68 -1.73 -4.38 -2.11
C ASP A 68 -1.75 -4.04 -3.60
N GLY A 69 -0.67 -4.41 -4.29
CA GLY A 69 -0.52 -4.18 -5.72
C GLY A 69 -1.34 -5.15 -6.57
N ARG A 70 -2.01 -6.16 -6.01
CA ARG A 70 -2.76 -7.12 -6.81
C ARG A 70 -4.09 -6.53 -7.27
N ARG A 71 -4.56 -7.03 -8.42
CA ARG A 71 -5.87 -6.69 -8.97
C ARG A 71 -6.97 -7.21 -8.04
N VAL A 72 -8.06 -6.48 -7.89
CA VAL A 72 -9.14 -6.84 -6.94
C VAL A 72 -10.49 -6.99 -7.63
N ASP A 73 -11.32 -7.90 -7.14
CA ASP A 73 -12.70 -8.07 -7.62
C ASP A 73 -13.70 -7.15 -6.88
N ALA A 74 -14.99 -7.36 -7.11
CA ALA A 74 -16.08 -6.63 -6.45
C ALA A 74 -16.21 -6.95 -4.95
N HIS A 75 -15.51 -7.95 -4.43
CA HIS A 75 -15.47 -8.33 -3.01
C HIS A 75 -14.17 -7.91 -2.33
N CYS A 76 -13.37 -7.07 -3.00
CA CYS A 76 -12.05 -6.64 -2.54
C CYS A 76 -11.05 -7.80 -2.37
N LEU A 77 -11.24 -8.91 -3.08
CA LEU A 77 -10.35 -10.06 -3.06
C LEU A 77 -9.39 -10.02 -4.25
N PRO A 78 -8.13 -10.47 -4.09
CA PRO A 78 -7.18 -10.57 -5.19
C PRO A 78 -7.73 -11.46 -6.33
N ALA A 79 -7.74 -10.93 -7.55
CA ALA A 79 -8.28 -11.58 -8.73
C ALA A 79 -7.52 -11.11 -9.98
N ALA A 80 -6.68 -11.97 -10.55
CA ALA A 80 -5.75 -11.62 -11.63
C ALA A 80 -6.43 -11.22 -12.96
N ASP A 81 -7.67 -11.67 -13.18
CA ASP A 81 -8.51 -11.37 -14.33
C ASP A 81 -9.13 -9.96 -14.28
N GLN A 82 -9.08 -9.29 -13.12
CA GLN A 82 -9.61 -7.96 -12.95
C GLN A 82 -8.68 -6.89 -13.56
N PRO A 83 -9.21 -5.74 -14.00
CA PRO A 83 -8.41 -4.76 -14.72
C PRO A 83 -7.48 -3.95 -13.80
N THR A 84 -7.91 -3.72 -12.55
CA THR A 84 -7.29 -2.76 -11.64
C THR A 84 -7.16 -3.30 -10.22
N SER A 85 -6.08 -2.90 -9.55
CA SER A 85 -5.92 -2.99 -8.10
C SER A 85 -6.85 -2.01 -7.38
N PHE A 86 -7.00 -2.19 -6.06
CA PHE A 86 -7.78 -1.29 -5.22
C PHE A 86 -7.28 0.16 -5.35
N ARG A 87 -5.96 0.34 -5.33
CA ARG A 87 -5.30 1.63 -5.50
C ARG A 87 -5.62 2.29 -6.85
N GLU A 88 -5.47 1.55 -7.95
CA GLU A 88 -5.76 2.06 -9.30
C GLU A 88 -7.24 2.42 -9.48
N ARG A 89 -8.14 1.70 -8.79
CA ARG A 89 -9.59 1.95 -8.85
C ARG A 89 -10.01 3.19 -8.10
N TYR A 90 -9.56 3.36 -6.85
CA TYR A 90 -10.11 4.40 -5.96
C TYR A 90 -9.23 5.64 -5.85
N VAL A 91 -7.93 5.52 -6.14
CA VAL A 91 -6.96 6.59 -5.94
C VAL A 91 -6.07 6.77 -7.17
N PRO A 92 -6.66 6.95 -8.37
CA PRO A 92 -5.91 7.00 -9.62
C PRO A 92 -5.07 8.27 -9.76
N LYS A 93 -4.08 8.18 -10.65
CA LYS A 93 -3.36 9.32 -11.23
C LYS A 93 -3.57 9.30 -12.74
N SER A 94 -3.81 10.45 -13.37
CA SER A 94 -3.96 10.54 -14.83
C SER A 94 -2.62 10.41 -15.57
N SER A 95 -1.52 10.65 -14.88
CA SER A 95 -0.15 10.43 -15.35
C SER A 95 0.79 10.27 -14.13
N PRO A 96 2.02 9.75 -14.31
CA PRO A 96 2.96 9.57 -13.20
C PRO A 96 3.22 10.84 -12.38
N ASP A 97 3.24 12.00 -13.04
CA ASP A 97 3.55 13.31 -12.45
C ASP A 97 2.29 14.10 -12.04
N ALA A 98 1.09 13.62 -12.38
CA ALA A 98 -0.16 14.26 -12.00
C ALA A 98 -0.39 14.23 -10.48
N ALA A 99 -1.23 15.14 -9.98
CA ALA A 99 -1.77 15.02 -8.63
C ALA A 99 -2.70 13.80 -8.53
N ILE A 100 -2.76 13.22 -7.34
CA ILE A 100 -3.70 12.14 -7.04
C ILE A 100 -5.14 12.68 -7.09
N ALA A 101 -6.02 11.96 -7.79
CA ALA A 101 -7.42 12.35 -7.98
C ALA A 101 -8.35 11.22 -7.48
N PRO A 102 -8.65 11.15 -6.17
CA PRO A 102 -9.45 10.07 -5.63
C PRO A 102 -10.89 10.08 -6.15
N VAL A 103 -11.47 8.89 -6.31
CA VAL A 103 -12.87 8.74 -6.69
C VAL A 103 -13.75 9.01 -5.46
N THR A 104 -14.48 10.12 -5.47
CA THR A 104 -15.25 10.61 -4.32
C THR A 104 -16.68 10.09 -4.26
N THR A 105 -17.15 9.41 -5.30
CA THR A 105 -18.53 8.95 -5.47
C THR A 105 -18.75 7.49 -5.07
N VAL A 106 -17.72 6.83 -4.54
CA VAL A 106 -17.73 5.41 -4.19
C VAL A 106 -17.32 5.22 -2.74
N ARG A 107 -17.91 4.21 -2.08
CA ARG A 107 -17.65 3.92 -0.67
C ARG A 107 -17.42 2.42 -0.47
N PRO A 108 -16.20 1.90 -0.74
CA PRO A 108 -15.90 0.51 -0.44
C PRO A 108 -15.89 0.28 1.07
N GLY A 109 -16.09 -0.97 1.50
CA GLY A 109 -16.28 -1.25 2.93
C GLY A 109 -16.52 -2.71 3.23
N CYS A 110 -16.66 -3.03 4.52
CA CYS A 110 -16.87 -4.38 5.00
C CYS A 110 -17.83 -4.45 6.18
N SER A 111 -18.54 -5.57 6.31
CA SER A 111 -19.20 -5.99 7.54
C SER A 111 -18.33 -7.00 8.31
N LEU A 112 -18.23 -6.80 9.62
CA LEU A 112 -17.47 -7.64 10.56
C LEU A 112 -18.36 -8.78 11.06
N GLY A 113 -18.42 -9.87 10.28
CA GLY A 113 -19.12 -11.08 10.68
C GLY A 113 -18.33 -11.92 11.70
N ALA A 114 -19.00 -12.88 12.33
CA ALA A 114 -18.38 -13.76 13.35
C ALA A 114 -17.18 -14.59 12.84
N THR A 115 -17.09 -14.84 11.53
CA THR A 115 -16.05 -15.67 10.90
C THR A 115 -15.03 -14.86 10.08
N GLY A 116 -15.15 -13.53 10.05
CA GLY A 116 -14.27 -12.65 9.27
C GLY A 116 -15.02 -11.50 8.58
N LEU A 117 -14.28 -10.79 7.73
CA LEU A 117 -14.80 -9.65 6.98
C LEU A 117 -15.56 -10.12 5.72
N THR A 118 -16.73 -9.54 5.48
CA THR A 118 -17.41 -9.61 4.18
C THR A 118 -17.33 -8.23 3.55
N CYS A 119 -16.51 -8.09 2.51
CA CYS A 119 -16.17 -6.81 1.91
C CYS A 119 -16.79 -6.63 0.53
N HIS A 120 -17.04 -5.39 0.15
CA HIS A 120 -17.51 -5.02 -1.17
C HIS A 120 -16.75 -3.79 -1.69
N CYS A 121 -16.30 -3.90 -2.95
CA CYS A 121 -15.52 -2.92 -3.69
C CYS A 121 -16.27 -2.53 -4.98
N PRO A 122 -17.23 -1.60 -4.91
CA PRO A 122 -18.02 -1.19 -6.07
C PRO A 122 -17.19 -0.45 -7.12
N ASP A 123 -17.44 -0.72 -8.40
CA ASP A 123 -16.67 -0.13 -9.50
C ASP A 123 -16.99 1.34 -9.77
N ALA A 124 -18.24 1.78 -9.56
CA ALA A 124 -18.63 3.19 -9.75
C ALA A 124 -19.92 3.57 -8.99
N GLY A 125 -19.96 4.80 -8.47
CA GLY A 125 -21.17 5.51 -8.01
C GLY A 125 -21.96 4.88 -6.86
N GLY A 126 -21.41 3.88 -6.16
CA GLY A 126 -22.11 3.08 -5.16
C GLY A 126 -21.39 2.94 -3.82
N SER A 127 -22.12 2.47 -2.83
CA SER A 127 -21.58 2.08 -1.53
C SER A 127 -21.46 0.56 -1.44
N ALA A 128 -20.52 0.07 -0.64
CA ALA A 128 -20.52 -1.30 -0.18
C ALA A 128 -21.82 -1.58 0.57
N GLU A 129 -22.44 -2.73 0.30
CA GLU A 129 -23.71 -3.13 0.91
C GLU A 129 -23.62 -4.53 1.49
N TRP A 130 -24.38 -4.77 2.56
CA TRP A 130 -24.51 -6.06 3.22
C TRP A 130 -25.89 -6.18 3.85
N THR A 131 -26.32 -7.43 4.04
CA THR A 131 -27.66 -7.75 4.57
C THR A 131 -27.67 -8.06 6.05
N ARG A 132 -26.53 -8.48 6.63
CA ARG A 132 -26.43 -8.84 8.05
C ARG A 132 -26.40 -7.61 8.95
N ASN A 133 -26.94 -7.74 10.16
CA ASN A 133 -26.92 -6.68 11.16
C ASN A 133 -25.65 -6.70 12.02
N ASP A 134 -24.50 -6.78 11.35
CA ASP A 134 -23.18 -6.84 11.98
C ASP A 134 -22.55 -5.43 12.05
N PRO A 135 -21.57 -5.19 12.94
CA PRO A 135 -20.75 -3.99 12.88
C PRO A 135 -20.12 -3.86 11.49
N SER A 136 -19.99 -2.63 11.00
CA SER A 136 -19.56 -2.42 9.62
C SER A 136 -18.98 -1.05 9.38
N PHE A 137 -18.14 -0.94 8.36
CA PHE A 137 -17.55 0.33 7.95
C PHE A 137 -17.62 0.55 6.44
N THR A 138 -17.61 1.82 6.04
CA THR A 138 -17.24 2.27 4.70
C THR A 138 -16.12 3.29 4.77
N VAL A 139 -15.37 3.41 3.67
CA VAL A 139 -14.31 4.40 3.53
C VAL A 139 -14.56 5.33 2.35
N GLU A 140 -14.18 6.58 2.53
CA GLU A 140 -14.25 7.65 1.55
C GLU A 140 -12.85 8.24 1.36
N PHE A 141 -12.54 8.66 0.13
CA PHE A 141 -11.25 9.24 -0.22
C PHE A 141 -11.42 10.69 -0.68
N ALA A 142 -10.50 11.57 -0.27
CA ALA A 142 -10.43 12.94 -0.76
C ALA A 142 -8.99 13.40 -0.96
N ALA A 143 -8.74 14.24 -1.95
CA ALA A 143 -7.42 14.84 -2.16
C ALA A 143 -7.08 15.87 -1.07
N ILE A 144 -5.80 16.07 -0.78
CA ILE A 144 -5.32 17.14 0.10
C ILE A 144 -4.86 18.34 -0.76
N ILE A 145 -5.46 19.50 -0.52
CA ILE A 145 -5.04 20.74 -1.19
C ILE A 145 -3.61 21.07 -0.76
N GLY A 146 -2.73 21.29 -1.74
CA GLY A 146 -1.32 21.63 -1.50
C GLY A 146 -0.38 20.44 -1.31
N ASP A 147 -0.88 19.21 -1.25
CA ASP A 147 -0.05 18.00 -1.20
C ASP A 147 -0.55 16.97 -2.25
N PRO A 148 0.03 16.95 -3.47
CA PRO A 148 -0.46 16.14 -4.59
C PRO A 148 -0.27 14.63 -4.39
N GLU A 149 0.50 14.21 -3.39
CA GLU A 149 0.76 12.80 -3.05
C GLU A 149 0.01 12.34 -1.80
N ALA A 150 -0.81 13.20 -1.20
CA ALA A 150 -1.56 12.91 0.01
C ALA A 150 -3.06 12.85 -0.24
N ILE A 151 -3.70 11.92 0.46
CA ILE A 151 -5.15 11.77 0.50
C ILE A 151 -5.62 11.76 1.94
N ARG A 152 -6.86 12.19 2.14
CA ARG A 152 -7.62 11.92 3.36
C ARG A 152 -8.41 10.64 3.12
N ILE A 153 -8.33 9.73 4.09
CA ILE A 153 -9.26 8.62 4.19
C ILE A 153 -10.18 8.93 5.36
N THR A 154 -11.49 8.89 5.12
CA THR A 154 -12.51 9.00 6.15
C THR A 154 -13.23 7.67 6.24
N ALA A 155 -13.16 7.02 7.40
CA ALA A 155 -13.87 5.78 7.66
C ALA A 155 -15.08 6.05 8.57
N ARG A 156 -16.24 5.53 8.18
CA ARG A 156 -17.50 5.60 8.95
C ARG A 156 -17.80 4.21 9.48
N GLY A 157 -17.75 4.04 10.79
CA GLY A 157 -18.01 2.77 11.48
C GLY A 157 -19.33 2.78 12.23
N CYS A 158 -20.06 1.67 12.15
CA CYS A 158 -21.34 1.49 12.82
C CYS A 158 -21.30 0.22 13.67
N SER A 159 -21.94 0.27 14.84
CA SER A 159 -22.02 -0.91 15.74
C SER A 159 -23.02 -1.96 15.27
N SER A 160 -23.83 -1.63 14.27
CA SER A 160 -24.83 -2.48 13.63
C SER A 160 -25.00 -2.00 12.19
N ARG A 161 -25.74 -2.72 11.34
CA ARG A 161 -26.08 -2.22 10.01
C ARG A 161 -26.86 -0.91 10.15
N GLY A 162 -26.45 0.13 9.43
CA GLY A 162 -27.20 1.37 9.40
C GLY A 162 -26.79 2.35 8.32
N SER A 163 -27.71 3.26 8.02
CA SER A 163 -27.60 4.23 6.92
C SER A 163 -26.42 5.20 7.05
N GLN A 164 -25.87 5.40 8.25
CA GLN A 164 -24.67 6.22 8.45
C GLN A 164 -23.40 5.58 7.85
N CYS A 165 -23.35 4.25 7.76
CA CYS A 165 -22.20 3.50 7.23
C CYS A 165 -22.48 2.84 5.88
N VAL A 166 -23.74 2.80 5.45
CA VAL A 166 -24.14 2.50 4.07
C VAL A 166 -25.02 3.63 3.54
N PRO A 167 -24.42 4.77 3.15
CA PRO A 167 -25.18 5.95 2.77
C PRO A 167 -25.92 5.71 1.46
N GLY A 168 -27.24 5.95 1.45
CA GLY A 168 -28.12 5.59 0.34
C GLY A 168 -28.85 4.25 0.48
N SER A 169 -28.57 3.47 1.54
CA SER A 169 -29.35 2.26 1.84
C SER A 169 -30.65 2.57 2.59
N ASP A 170 -31.65 1.72 2.42
CA ASP A 170 -32.91 1.71 3.20
C ASP A 170 -32.72 1.21 4.65
N ALA A 171 -31.48 1.15 5.14
CA ALA A 171 -31.19 0.70 6.49
C ALA A 171 -31.66 1.71 7.53
N ALA A 172 -32.21 1.20 8.64
CA ALA A 172 -32.47 2.01 9.82
C ALA A 172 -31.19 2.68 10.33
N ARG A 173 -31.31 3.65 11.23
CA ARG A 173 -30.12 4.20 11.89
C ARG A 173 -29.42 3.11 12.70
N ALA A 174 -28.09 3.08 12.63
CA ALA A 174 -27.30 2.19 13.45
C ALA A 174 -27.48 2.52 14.95
N ASP A 175 -27.30 1.51 15.79
CA ASP A 175 -27.33 1.63 17.25
C ASP A 175 -26.32 2.66 17.78
N ALA A 176 -25.14 2.74 17.14
CA ALA A 176 -24.15 3.78 17.28
C ALA A 176 -23.36 3.91 15.97
N SER A 177 -22.84 5.10 15.72
CA SER A 177 -21.97 5.40 14.58
C SER A 177 -20.85 6.33 14.99
N ALA A 178 -19.66 6.12 14.45
CA ALA A 178 -18.49 6.96 14.62
C ALA A 178 -17.84 7.23 13.26
N ALA A 179 -17.10 8.33 13.17
CA ALA A 179 -16.29 8.63 12.00
C ALA A 179 -14.89 9.04 12.43
N THR A 180 -13.91 8.45 11.76
CA THR A 180 -12.48 8.70 11.95
C THR A 180 -11.88 9.09 10.61
N GLN A 181 -10.87 9.95 10.63
CA GLN A 181 -10.15 10.35 9.44
C GLN A 181 -8.66 10.43 9.74
N ALA A 182 -7.85 10.14 8.73
CA ALA A 182 -6.42 10.40 8.77
C ALA A 182 -5.91 10.75 7.37
N ILE A 183 -4.76 11.42 7.32
CA ILE A 183 -4.05 11.70 6.07
C ILE A 183 -3.10 10.54 5.81
N PHE A 184 -3.12 10.04 4.58
CA PHE A 184 -2.20 9.02 4.08
C PHE A 184 -1.42 9.61 2.92
N LYS A 185 -0.11 9.38 2.91
CA LYS A 185 0.78 9.88 1.88
C LYS A 185 1.46 8.73 1.18
N LEU A 186 1.47 8.81 -0.15
CA LEU A 186 2.26 7.94 -0.98
C LEU A 186 3.74 8.28 -0.81
N ARG A 187 4.58 7.29 -0.50
CA ARG A 187 6.03 7.46 -0.51
C ARG A 187 6.59 6.90 -1.82
N PRO A 188 7.27 7.71 -2.65
CA PRO A 188 7.91 7.19 -3.86
C PRO A 188 8.89 6.07 -3.53
N THR A 189 8.82 4.96 -4.27
CA THR A 189 9.72 3.80 -4.07
C THR A 189 11.16 4.12 -4.41
N LEU A 190 11.34 4.97 -5.43
CA LEU A 190 12.64 5.45 -5.85
C LEU A 190 12.85 6.87 -5.33
N ARG A 191 13.90 7.05 -4.54
CA ARG A 191 14.36 8.38 -4.11
C ARG A 191 14.97 9.12 -5.30
N THR A 192 15.78 8.42 -6.08
CA THR A 192 16.41 8.91 -7.31
C THR A 192 16.07 7.94 -8.44
N MET A 193 15.76 8.46 -9.63
CA MET A 193 15.64 7.61 -10.82
C MET A 193 17.04 7.43 -11.42
N PRO A 194 17.42 6.22 -11.86
CA PRO A 194 18.65 6.04 -12.62
C PRO A 194 18.65 6.94 -13.86
N ALA A 195 19.78 7.62 -14.10
CA ALA A 195 19.96 8.45 -15.28
C ALA A 195 20.42 7.61 -16.50
N ALA A 196 21.15 6.52 -16.26
CA ALA A 196 21.62 5.62 -17.31
C ALA A 196 20.65 4.47 -17.57
N ALA A 197 20.73 3.87 -18.77
CA ALA A 197 20.11 2.56 -19.05
C ALA A 197 20.68 1.47 -18.12
N LEU A 198 21.99 1.55 -17.87
CA LEU A 198 22.73 0.62 -17.03
C LEU A 198 23.60 1.41 -16.04
N THR A 199 23.39 1.18 -14.74
CA THR A 199 24.19 1.79 -13.68
C THR A 199 24.87 0.71 -12.86
N THR A 200 26.20 0.81 -12.69
CA THR A 200 26.96 -0.11 -11.83
C THR A 200 27.87 0.58 -10.85
N GLY A 201 28.00 0.03 -9.65
CA GLY A 201 29.05 0.46 -8.73
C GLY A 201 30.42 -0.16 -9.04
N GLY A 202 30.45 -1.28 -9.76
CA GLY A 202 31.67 -1.98 -10.17
C GLY A 202 31.97 -1.90 -11.66
N LEU A 203 32.70 -2.90 -12.15
CA LEU A 203 33.11 -3.07 -13.54
C LEU A 203 31.94 -3.48 -14.44
N VAL A 204 31.98 -3.05 -15.70
CA VAL A 204 31.04 -3.49 -16.74
C VAL A 204 31.82 -4.23 -17.83
N ALA A 205 31.43 -5.47 -18.13
CA ALA A 205 32.04 -6.28 -19.18
C ALA A 205 30.96 -6.87 -20.10
N LEU A 206 30.73 -6.24 -21.25
CA LEU A 206 29.64 -6.58 -22.16
C LEU A 206 30.15 -6.92 -23.55
N ASP A 207 29.62 -7.95 -24.19
CA ASP A 207 29.95 -8.29 -25.58
C ASP A 207 28.68 -8.43 -26.43
N GLY A 208 28.55 -7.67 -27.52
CA GLY A 208 27.38 -7.75 -28.41
C GLY A 208 26.05 -7.27 -27.82
N TRP A 209 26.09 -6.31 -26.88
CA TRP A 209 24.90 -5.73 -26.23
C TRP A 209 24.28 -4.59 -27.04
N GLN A 210 22.98 -4.39 -26.87
CA GLN A 210 22.23 -3.26 -27.43
C GLN A 210 21.76 -2.34 -26.30
N LEU A 211 22.26 -1.10 -26.27
CA LEU A 211 21.87 -0.10 -25.29
C LEU A 211 21.32 1.12 -26.01
N LEU A 212 20.12 1.53 -25.63
CA LEU A 212 19.43 2.68 -26.21
C LEU A 212 19.00 3.64 -25.10
N ASN A 213 19.41 4.91 -25.19
CA ASN A 213 18.85 5.97 -24.38
C ASN A 213 18.74 7.26 -25.22
N ALA A 214 17.52 7.60 -25.61
CA ALA A 214 17.20 8.82 -26.36
C ALA A 214 16.52 9.89 -25.49
N ASP A 215 16.56 9.76 -24.16
CA ASP A 215 15.92 10.69 -23.24
C ASP A 215 16.83 11.90 -22.99
N TYR A 216 16.31 13.10 -23.34
CA TYR A 216 17.06 14.35 -23.18
C TYR A 216 17.24 14.75 -21.71
N ALA A 217 16.32 14.38 -20.81
CA ALA A 217 16.41 14.75 -19.40
C ALA A 217 17.53 13.99 -18.69
N THR A 218 17.90 12.82 -19.19
CA THR A 218 19.06 12.05 -18.72
C THR A 218 20.29 12.16 -19.62
N GLN A 219 20.29 13.14 -20.55
CA GLN A 219 21.39 13.39 -21.48
C GLN A 219 21.77 12.18 -22.35
N GLY A 220 20.86 11.20 -22.52
CA GLY A 220 21.11 9.99 -23.29
C GLY A 220 22.18 9.05 -22.71
N LEU A 221 22.44 9.11 -21.40
CA LEU A 221 23.46 8.29 -20.74
C LEU A 221 23.15 6.79 -20.89
N LEU A 222 24.10 6.01 -21.40
CA LEU A 222 23.92 4.57 -21.65
C LEU A 222 24.44 3.76 -20.47
N ILE A 223 25.68 3.99 -20.06
CA ILE A 223 26.35 3.29 -18.97
C ILE A 223 26.94 4.31 -18.00
N ASP A 224 26.68 4.11 -16.73
CA ASP A 224 27.34 4.82 -15.63
C ASP A 224 27.96 3.80 -14.67
N ALA A 225 29.28 3.69 -14.68
CA ALA A 225 30.02 2.65 -13.99
C ALA A 225 31.05 3.23 -13.02
N GLY A 226 31.04 2.75 -11.78
CA GLY A 226 32.12 3.01 -10.82
C GLY A 226 33.46 2.37 -11.19
N GLY A 227 33.44 1.36 -12.07
CA GLY A 227 34.63 0.69 -12.61
C GLY A 227 34.93 1.05 -14.07
N ALA A 228 35.90 0.35 -14.65
CA ALA A 228 36.15 0.36 -16.10
C ALA A 228 34.99 -0.30 -16.86
N ILE A 229 34.74 0.19 -18.09
CA ILE A 229 33.81 -0.41 -19.04
C ILE A 229 34.64 -1.16 -20.09
N THR A 230 34.31 -2.43 -20.31
CA THR A 230 34.91 -3.27 -21.34
C THR A 230 33.81 -3.73 -22.27
N LEU A 231 33.89 -3.27 -23.52
CA LEU A 231 33.03 -3.72 -24.60
C LEU A 231 33.81 -4.74 -25.43
N GLY A 232 33.23 -5.92 -25.63
CA GLY A 232 33.85 -7.03 -26.33
C GLY A 232 34.04 -6.81 -27.83
N GLY A 233 34.51 -7.85 -28.53
CA GLY A 233 34.83 -7.77 -29.96
C GLY A 233 33.62 -7.77 -30.87
N THR A 234 32.44 -8.18 -30.39
CA THR A 234 31.18 -8.09 -31.12
C THR A 234 30.66 -6.66 -30.97
N PRO A 235 30.52 -5.88 -32.08
CA PRO A 235 30.14 -4.47 -31.99
C PRO A 235 28.82 -4.30 -31.22
N PRO A 236 28.82 -3.58 -30.08
CA PRO A 236 27.58 -3.28 -29.39
C PRO A 236 26.76 -2.28 -30.20
N LEU A 237 25.44 -2.42 -30.20
CA LEU A 237 24.55 -1.42 -30.77
C LEU A 237 24.23 -0.37 -29.69
N LEU A 238 25.05 0.68 -29.65
CA LEU A 238 24.90 1.77 -28.70
C LEU A 238 24.24 2.96 -29.41
N SER A 239 23.13 3.45 -28.86
CA SER A 239 22.37 4.54 -29.46
C SER A 239 21.97 5.55 -28.38
N THR A 240 22.58 6.73 -28.45
CA THR A 240 22.33 7.86 -27.54
C THR A 240 21.50 8.95 -28.24
N LEU A 241 21.56 10.19 -27.75
CA LEU A 241 20.94 11.35 -28.38
C LEU A 241 21.47 11.56 -29.82
N PRO A 242 20.59 11.94 -30.77
CA PRO A 242 21.01 12.25 -32.13
C PRO A 242 22.11 13.33 -32.18
N GLY A 243 23.22 13.02 -32.86
CA GLY A 243 24.35 13.94 -33.03
C GLY A 243 25.36 13.97 -31.87
N SER A 244 25.14 13.20 -30.80
CA SER A 244 26.11 13.04 -29.71
C SER A 244 27.03 11.83 -29.95
N PRO A 245 28.35 11.95 -29.74
CA PRO A 245 29.25 10.80 -29.70
C PRO A 245 28.82 9.82 -28.60
N VAL A 246 28.84 8.52 -28.90
CA VAL A 246 28.45 7.46 -27.96
C VAL A 246 29.36 7.43 -26.74
N GLU A 247 30.63 7.79 -26.91
CA GLU A 247 31.64 7.82 -25.87
C GLU A 247 31.26 8.78 -24.73
N ASN A 248 30.54 9.87 -25.04
CA ASN A 248 30.04 10.81 -24.02
C ASN A 248 28.88 10.23 -23.20
N ALA A 249 28.24 9.17 -23.69
CA ALA A 249 27.18 8.45 -22.99
C ALA A 249 27.70 7.25 -22.19
N LEU A 250 29.02 7.09 -22.08
CA LEU A 250 29.69 6.05 -21.29
C LEU A 250 30.54 6.74 -20.21
N ILE A 251 30.08 6.68 -18.96
CA ILE A 251 30.84 7.16 -17.81
C ILE A 251 31.58 5.98 -17.21
N GLU A 252 32.90 5.98 -17.37
CA GLU A 252 33.81 5.05 -16.71
C GLU A 252 34.37 5.65 -15.42
N ARG A 253 34.63 4.78 -14.43
CA ARG A 253 35.32 5.14 -13.19
C ARG A 253 34.66 6.30 -12.44
N ASP A 254 33.33 6.32 -12.36
CA ASP A 254 32.63 7.27 -11.51
C ASP A 254 33.00 7.03 -10.03
N GLU A 255 33.83 7.93 -9.48
CA GLU A 255 34.32 7.82 -8.10
C GLU A 255 33.20 7.93 -7.05
N ALA A 256 32.09 8.59 -7.35
CA ALA A 256 30.97 8.69 -6.43
C ALA A 256 30.23 7.35 -6.36
N LEU A 257 29.95 6.70 -7.50
CA LEU A 257 29.38 5.36 -7.55
C LEU A 257 30.31 4.32 -6.95
N ALA A 258 31.59 4.35 -7.27
CA ALA A 258 32.58 3.41 -6.73
C ALA A 258 32.70 3.51 -5.20
N ARG A 259 32.77 4.74 -4.67
CA ARG A 259 32.78 4.98 -3.21
C ARG A 259 31.48 4.54 -2.56
N LEU A 260 30.35 4.79 -3.19
CA LEU A 260 29.05 4.40 -2.66
C LEU A 260 28.88 2.88 -2.63
N ALA A 261 29.35 2.17 -3.66
CA ALA A 261 29.28 0.72 -3.75
C ALA A 261 30.21 0.00 -2.76
N SER A 262 31.31 0.64 -2.39
CA SER A 262 32.29 0.15 -1.41
C SER A 262 32.11 0.74 0.00
N ALA A 263 31.11 1.61 0.21
CA ALA A 263 30.89 2.28 1.48
C ALA A 263 30.57 1.32 2.64
N ASP A 264 29.92 0.19 2.34
CA ASP A 264 29.63 -0.85 3.31
C ASP A 264 29.57 -2.24 2.65
N ALA A 265 29.99 -3.27 3.38
CA ALA A 265 30.02 -4.63 2.87
C ALA A 265 28.63 -5.23 2.58
N SER A 266 27.58 -4.70 3.20
CA SER A 266 26.20 -5.18 2.98
C SER A 266 25.56 -4.60 1.71
N GLY A 267 26.15 -3.53 1.15
CA GLY A 267 25.59 -2.78 0.03
C GLY A 267 24.40 -1.90 0.38
N ALA A 268 24.14 -1.67 1.66
CA ALA A 268 22.98 -0.93 2.14
C ALA A 268 23.05 0.56 1.78
N ALA A 269 24.24 1.16 1.75
CA ALA A 269 24.44 2.56 1.37
C ALA A 269 24.06 2.80 -0.09
N PHE A 270 24.55 1.94 -1.00
CA PHE A 270 24.20 1.98 -2.41
C PHE A 270 22.69 1.82 -2.64
N PHE A 271 22.09 0.82 -1.99
CA PHE A 271 20.64 0.62 -2.06
C PHE A 271 19.87 1.84 -1.52
N SER A 272 20.26 2.37 -0.35
CA SER A 272 19.57 3.49 0.29
C SER A 272 19.70 4.80 -0.49
N ALA A 273 20.76 4.98 -1.26
CA ALA A 273 20.91 6.14 -2.14
C ALA A 273 19.85 6.14 -3.27
N LEU A 274 19.56 4.95 -3.82
CA LEU A 274 18.59 4.76 -4.90
C LEU A 274 17.15 4.74 -4.39
N PHE A 275 16.85 3.92 -3.38
CA PHE A 275 15.49 3.67 -2.88
C PHE A 275 15.08 4.60 -1.72
N GLY A 276 16.02 5.21 -1.01
CA GLY A 276 15.72 6.05 0.16
C GLY A 276 15.28 5.28 1.41
N SER A 277 15.39 3.95 1.40
CA SER A 277 15.15 3.04 2.52
C SER A 277 16.24 1.98 2.58
N THR A 278 16.38 1.29 3.72
CA THR A 278 17.29 0.15 3.79
C THR A 278 16.73 -1.07 3.05
N PRO A 279 17.56 -2.05 2.64
CA PRO A 279 17.08 -3.30 2.06
C PRO A 279 16.06 -4.02 2.95
N ALA A 280 16.31 -4.05 4.28
CA ALA A 280 15.42 -4.68 5.23
C ALA A 280 14.05 -3.98 5.33
N GLN A 281 14.03 -2.64 5.30
CA GLN A 281 12.78 -1.87 5.28
C GLN A 281 12.02 -2.09 3.98
N PHE A 282 12.71 -2.13 2.83
CA PHE A 282 12.10 -2.40 1.54
C PHE A 282 11.50 -3.81 1.47
N ALA A 283 12.23 -4.81 1.96
CA ALA A 283 11.78 -6.20 2.00
C ALA A 283 10.59 -6.43 2.95
N ALA A 284 10.44 -5.60 3.99
CA ALA A 284 9.33 -5.64 4.94
C ALA A 284 8.16 -4.72 4.55
N ALA A 285 8.28 -3.93 3.48
CA ALA A 285 7.24 -3.02 3.07
C ALA A 285 6.00 -3.78 2.57
N PRO A 286 4.78 -3.36 2.94
CA PRO A 286 3.56 -4.07 2.54
C PRO A 286 3.31 -4.05 1.03
N ALA A 287 3.88 -3.08 0.31
CA ALA A 287 3.83 -2.99 -1.15
C ALA A 287 4.86 -3.88 -1.87
N THR A 288 5.70 -4.62 -1.14
CA THR A 288 6.78 -5.45 -1.68
C THR A 288 6.55 -6.93 -1.34
N ARG A 289 6.53 -7.77 -2.36
CA ARG A 289 6.50 -9.22 -2.19
C ARG A 289 7.91 -9.76 -1.93
N ARG A 290 8.15 -10.24 -0.71
CA ARG A 290 9.41 -10.91 -0.36
C ARG A 290 9.40 -12.38 -0.81
N ILE A 291 10.46 -12.79 -1.51
CA ILE A 291 10.73 -14.16 -1.95
C ILE A 291 11.94 -14.65 -1.15
N ALA A 292 11.73 -15.66 -0.31
CA ALA A 292 12.73 -16.14 0.64
C ALA A 292 12.69 -17.67 0.80
N GLY A 293 13.74 -18.24 1.40
CA GLY A 293 13.80 -19.67 1.71
C GLY A 293 13.91 -20.58 0.49
N CYS A 294 14.47 -20.06 -0.60
CA CYS A 294 14.62 -20.75 -1.88
C CYS A 294 16.10 -20.77 -2.33
N SER A 295 16.42 -21.66 -3.26
CA SER A 295 17.70 -21.62 -4.00
C SER A 295 17.55 -20.71 -5.21
N ALA A 296 18.66 -20.28 -5.82
CA ALA A 296 18.63 -19.34 -6.95
C ALA A 296 17.62 -19.73 -8.06
N ILE A 297 17.52 -21.02 -8.40
CA ILE A 297 16.58 -21.53 -9.41
C ILE A 297 15.14 -21.57 -8.86
N SER A 298 14.92 -22.09 -7.64
CA SER A 298 13.56 -22.20 -7.09
C SER A 298 12.97 -20.83 -6.71
N CYS A 299 13.81 -19.82 -6.46
CA CYS A 299 13.39 -18.43 -6.32
C CYS A 299 12.78 -17.89 -7.63
N GLY A 300 13.27 -18.31 -8.81
CA GLY A 300 12.67 -17.98 -10.10
C GLY A 300 11.23 -18.48 -10.22
N THR A 301 10.98 -19.73 -9.81
CA THR A 301 9.62 -20.30 -9.77
C THR A 301 8.72 -19.57 -8.77
N ALA A 302 9.23 -19.25 -7.57
CA ALA A 302 8.46 -18.53 -6.56
C ALA A 302 8.10 -17.10 -7.03
N LEU A 303 9.03 -16.41 -7.68
CA LEU A 303 8.81 -15.11 -8.32
C LEU A 303 7.70 -15.20 -9.38
N ARG A 304 7.74 -16.23 -10.23
CA ARG A 304 6.71 -16.46 -11.25
C ARG A 304 5.32 -16.71 -10.67
N THR A 305 5.22 -17.51 -9.62
CA THR A 305 3.94 -17.74 -8.93
C THR A 305 3.39 -16.41 -8.38
N ALA A 306 4.21 -15.64 -7.68
CA ALA A 306 3.77 -14.37 -7.11
C ALA A 306 3.42 -13.32 -8.18
N TYR A 307 4.15 -13.27 -9.29
CA TYR A 307 3.79 -12.43 -10.43
C TYR A 307 2.45 -12.83 -11.04
N ALA A 308 2.16 -14.14 -11.14
CA ALA A 308 0.86 -14.63 -11.62
C ALA A 308 -0.29 -14.29 -10.65
N GLU A 309 0.00 -14.14 -9.34
CA GLU A 309 -0.95 -13.62 -8.35
C GLU A 309 -1.19 -12.11 -8.48
N GLY A 310 -0.38 -11.40 -9.29
CA GLY A 310 -0.55 -9.99 -9.63
C GLY A 310 0.44 -9.04 -8.94
N ASP A 311 1.42 -9.56 -8.20
CA ASP A 311 2.48 -8.76 -7.59
C ASP A 311 3.39 -8.13 -8.66
N THR A 312 3.87 -6.92 -8.40
CA THR A 312 4.73 -6.15 -9.34
C THR A 312 5.99 -5.59 -8.69
N SER A 313 6.14 -5.67 -7.37
CA SER A 313 7.33 -5.25 -6.63
C SER A 313 7.85 -6.41 -5.80
N PHE A 314 9.11 -6.77 -5.99
CA PHE A 314 9.70 -7.98 -5.42
C PHE A 314 11.02 -7.68 -4.72
N PHE A 315 11.26 -8.41 -3.63
CA PHE A 315 12.57 -8.53 -3.00
C PHE A 315 12.94 -10.00 -2.85
N VAL A 316 14.02 -10.44 -3.50
CA VAL A 316 14.53 -11.81 -3.41
C VAL A 316 15.69 -11.87 -2.42
N ASP A 317 15.54 -12.72 -1.40
CA ASP A 317 16.59 -12.97 -0.40
C ASP A 317 17.70 -13.82 -1.03
N GLY A 318 18.81 -13.17 -1.39
CA GLY A 318 19.98 -13.84 -1.96
C GLY A 318 19.96 -13.90 -3.48
N ASP A 319 20.54 -14.96 -4.03
CA ASP A 319 20.78 -15.12 -5.46
C ASP A 319 19.49 -15.50 -6.21
N LEU A 320 19.38 -15.07 -7.47
CA LEU A 320 18.27 -15.40 -8.37
C LEU A 320 18.83 -15.87 -9.72
N GLN A 321 18.34 -17.01 -10.19
CA GLN A 321 18.60 -17.49 -11.54
C GLN A 321 17.29 -17.51 -12.33
N LEU A 322 17.29 -16.81 -13.46
CA LEU A 322 16.19 -16.75 -14.41
C LEU A 322 16.56 -17.60 -15.63
N ASP A 323 16.17 -18.87 -15.59
CA ASP A 323 16.29 -19.83 -16.67
C ASP A 323 14.91 -20.31 -17.14
N ALA A 324 14.85 -21.17 -18.16
CA ALA A 324 13.57 -21.68 -18.66
C ALA A 324 12.73 -22.45 -17.62
N ALA A 325 13.35 -22.99 -16.56
CA ALA A 325 12.65 -23.72 -15.50
C ALA A 325 12.01 -22.76 -14.48
N GLY A 326 12.74 -21.71 -14.10
CA GLY A 326 12.22 -20.64 -13.23
C GLY A 326 11.25 -19.71 -13.97
N TRP A 327 11.63 -19.30 -15.17
CA TRP A 327 10.94 -18.31 -15.99
C TRP A 327 11.00 -18.65 -17.51
N PRO A 328 9.92 -19.18 -18.11
CA PRO A 328 9.93 -19.67 -19.49
C PRO A 328 9.84 -18.56 -20.56
N GLY A 329 10.44 -17.39 -20.34
CA GLY A 329 10.50 -16.31 -21.32
C GLY A 329 9.25 -15.44 -21.47
N ALA A 330 8.29 -15.52 -20.54
CA ALA A 330 7.09 -14.68 -20.57
C ALA A 330 7.44 -13.21 -20.27
N ALA A 331 6.75 -12.27 -20.92
CA ALA A 331 6.94 -10.84 -20.66
C ALA A 331 6.46 -10.46 -19.25
N VAL A 332 7.26 -9.65 -18.55
CA VAL A 332 6.93 -9.12 -17.23
C VAL A 332 6.78 -7.61 -17.23
N GLY A 333 5.80 -7.15 -16.47
CA GLY A 333 5.43 -5.74 -16.41
C GLY A 333 4.88 -5.21 -17.73
N SER A 334 4.42 -3.98 -17.68
CA SER A 334 4.01 -3.19 -18.83
C SER A 334 4.37 -1.72 -18.63
N ALA A 335 4.07 -0.87 -19.62
CA ALA A 335 4.23 0.57 -19.48
C ALA A 335 3.39 1.14 -18.31
N ASP A 336 2.18 0.60 -18.11
CA ASP A 336 1.24 1.07 -17.08
C ASP A 336 1.47 0.40 -15.71
N ARG A 337 1.94 -0.85 -15.71
CA ARG A 337 2.24 -1.64 -14.50
C ARG A 337 3.65 -2.22 -14.57
N PRO A 338 4.69 -1.37 -14.39
CA PRO A 338 6.06 -1.81 -14.51
C PRO A 338 6.49 -2.68 -13.32
N LEU A 339 7.44 -3.58 -13.58
CA LEU A 339 8.05 -4.47 -12.60
C LEU A 339 9.15 -3.74 -11.82
N LEU A 340 9.16 -3.89 -10.50
CA LEU A 340 10.33 -3.62 -9.67
C LEU A 340 10.88 -4.95 -9.14
N LEU A 341 12.05 -5.35 -9.60
CA LEU A 341 12.72 -6.56 -9.13
C LEU A 341 14.00 -6.20 -8.39
N VAL A 342 14.03 -6.44 -7.08
CA VAL A 342 15.23 -6.29 -6.25
C VAL A 342 15.75 -7.65 -5.87
N VAL A 343 17.01 -7.93 -6.21
CA VAL A 343 17.72 -9.17 -5.85
C VAL A 343 18.82 -8.82 -4.86
N GLY A 344 18.77 -9.41 -3.66
CA GLY A 344 19.74 -9.15 -2.60
C GLY A 344 21.14 -9.69 -2.90
N GLY A 345 21.24 -10.72 -3.74
CA GLY A 345 22.48 -11.36 -4.17
C GLY A 345 22.73 -11.25 -5.68
N ALA A 346 23.39 -12.26 -6.24
CA ALA A 346 23.73 -12.33 -7.65
C ALA A 346 22.49 -12.68 -8.50
N LEU A 347 22.26 -11.90 -9.56
CA LEU A 347 21.23 -12.14 -10.56
C LEU A 347 21.85 -12.75 -11.82
N ARG A 348 21.46 -13.98 -12.13
CA ARG A 348 21.94 -14.74 -13.30
C ARG A 348 20.82 -14.92 -14.31
N PHE A 349 21.07 -14.53 -15.55
CA PHE A 349 20.17 -14.79 -16.67
C PHE A 349 20.71 -15.97 -17.48
N ASN A 350 19.88 -17.00 -17.62
CA ASN A 350 20.14 -18.20 -18.40
C ASN A 350 18.88 -18.61 -19.21
N GLY A 351 18.17 -17.59 -19.69
CA GLY A 351 16.98 -17.66 -20.54
C GLY A 351 16.58 -16.26 -20.98
N GLY A 352 15.52 -16.15 -21.78
CA GLY A 352 14.93 -14.87 -22.18
C GLY A 352 14.16 -14.22 -21.04
N PHE A 353 14.33 -12.91 -20.83
CA PHE A 353 13.56 -12.14 -19.85
C PHE A 353 13.11 -10.78 -20.42
N PRO A 354 12.01 -10.76 -21.20
CA PRO A 354 11.43 -9.51 -21.67
C PRO A 354 10.72 -8.79 -20.51
N ALA A 355 11.09 -7.55 -20.22
CA ALA A 355 10.63 -6.84 -19.03
C ALA A 355 10.38 -5.35 -19.27
N HIS A 356 9.37 -4.78 -18.60
CA HIS A 356 9.21 -3.34 -18.43
C HIS A 356 9.40 -2.98 -16.96
N GLY A 357 10.39 -2.15 -16.62
CA GLY A 357 10.56 -1.67 -15.25
C GLY A 357 12.01 -1.47 -14.80
N LEU A 358 12.24 -1.61 -13.50
CA LEU A 358 13.56 -1.47 -12.88
C LEU A 358 14.00 -2.80 -12.29
N ILE A 359 15.22 -3.21 -12.63
CA ILE A 359 15.87 -4.37 -12.01
C ILE A 359 17.07 -3.87 -11.21
N TYR A 360 17.16 -4.28 -9.95
CA TYR A 360 18.29 -4.06 -9.07
C TYR A 360 18.87 -5.40 -8.62
N ALA A 361 20.19 -5.55 -8.67
CA ALA A 361 20.89 -6.71 -8.12
C ALA A 361 22.19 -6.32 -7.39
N ALA A 362 22.68 -7.18 -6.50
CA ALA A 362 24.00 -6.99 -5.93
C ALA A 362 25.10 -7.15 -6.98
N GLU A 363 24.98 -8.17 -7.82
CA GLU A 363 25.80 -8.40 -9.02
C GLU A 363 24.89 -8.95 -10.11
N SER A 364 25.26 -8.77 -11.38
CA SER A 364 24.47 -9.32 -12.49
C SER A 364 25.36 -9.99 -13.53
N SER A 365 25.03 -11.23 -13.88
CA SER A 365 25.72 -11.98 -14.93
C SER A 365 24.75 -12.57 -15.94
N PHE A 366 25.15 -12.57 -17.20
CA PHE A 366 24.38 -13.14 -18.30
C PHE A 366 25.20 -14.27 -18.93
N ASP A 367 24.71 -15.50 -18.79
CA ASP A 367 25.32 -16.66 -19.42
C ASP A 367 25.10 -16.60 -20.94
N PRO A 368 25.90 -17.31 -21.78
CA PRO A 368 25.75 -17.25 -23.24
C PRO A 368 24.35 -17.62 -23.80
N GLY A 369 23.54 -18.36 -23.02
CA GLY A 369 22.14 -18.67 -23.34
C GLY A 369 21.11 -17.71 -22.72
N GLY A 370 21.56 -16.76 -21.90
CA GLY A 370 20.73 -15.74 -21.28
C GLY A 370 20.56 -14.50 -22.16
N ALA A 371 19.34 -13.99 -22.24
CA ALA A 371 19.03 -12.76 -22.97
C ALA A 371 18.04 -11.91 -22.17
N ILE A 372 18.26 -10.60 -22.14
CA ILE A 372 17.32 -9.64 -21.54
C ILE A 372 16.82 -8.69 -22.62
N ASP A 373 15.52 -8.38 -22.60
CA ASP A 373 14.96 -7.25 -23.34
C ASP A 373 14.22 -6.36 -22.34
N LEU A 374 14.93 -5.38 -21.79
CA LEU A 374 14.44 -4.51 -20.73
C LEU A 374 14.07 -3.13 -21.27
N GLN A 375 12.81 -2.74 -21.09
CA GLN A 375 12.32 -1.39 -21.25
C GLN A 375 12.30 -0.72 -19.87
N GLY A 376 13.32 0.08 -19.56
CA GLY A 376 13.50 0.70 -18.25
C GLY A 376 14.97 0.82 -17.87
N ALA A 377 15.38 0.38 -16.69
CA ALA A 377 16.78 0.48 -16.27
C ALA A 377 17.25 -0.73 -15.46
N LEU A 378 18.54 -1.05 -15.58
CA LEU A 378 19.21 -2.10 -14.81
C LEU A 378 20.27 -1.46 -13.92
N VAL A 379 20.22 -1.77 -12.63
CA VAL A 379 21.18 -1.30 -11.64
C VAL A 379 21.85 -2.50 -10.97
N ALA A 380 23.18 -2.56 -11.01
CA ALA A 380 23.95 -3.54 -10.25
C ALA A 380 24.87 -2.83 -9.27
N ARG A 381 24.83 -3.19 -7.98
CA ARG A 381 25.75 -2.58 -7.00
C ARG A 381 27.21 -2.89 -7.32
N GLY A 382 27.50 -4.14 -7.67
CA GLY A 382 28.83 -4.65 -7.98
C GLY A 382 29.08 -4.67 -9.48
N ASN A 383 29.64 -5.78 -9.95
CA ASN A 383 29.99 -5.95 -11.36
C ASN A 383 28.77 -6.38 -12.19
N LEU A 384 28.80 -6.02 -13.47
CA LEU A 384 27.86 -6.51 -14.47
C LEU A 384 28.65 -7.11 -15.64
N ALA A 385 28.39 -8.38 -15.94
CA ALA A 385 29.07 -9.07 -17.03
C ALA A 385 28.10 -9.87 -17.92
N GLY A 386 28.27 -9.85 -19.24
CA GLY A 386 27.40 -10.62 -20.12
C GLY A 386 27.92 -10.76 -21.55
N SER A 387 27.85 -11.98 -22.09
CA SER A 387 28.28 -12.28 -23.47
C SER A 387 27.08 -12.57 -24.37
N SER A 388 26.88 -11.72 -25.39
CA SER A 388 25.82 -11.75 -26.41
C SER A 388 24.37 -11.66 -25.88
N ASN A 389 23.50 -10.93 -26.59
CA ASN A 389 22.02 -10.97 -26.46
C ASN A 389 21.34 -10.17 -25.34
N GLY A 390 21.99 -9.15 -24.76
CA GLY A 390 21.31 -8.17 -23.89
C GLY A 390 20.82 -6.94 -24.66
N ARG A 391 19.54 -6.59 -24.51
CA ARG A 391 18.94 -5.33 -24.97
C ARG A 391 18.36 -4.57 -23.79
N ILE A 392 18.83 -3.33 -23.58
CA ILE A 392 18.24 -2.41 -22.61
C ILE A 392 17.91 -1.10 -23.32
N THR A 393 16.63 -0.74 -23.26
CA THR A 393 16.12 0.55 -23.72
C THR A 393 15.71 1.37 -22.51
N TYR A 394 16.42 2.46 -22.26
CA TYR A 394 16.04 3.43 -21.23
C TYR A 394 14.66 3.99 -21.52
N ASN A 395 13.73 3.82 -20.56
CA ASN A 395 12.35 4.23 -20.71
C ASN A 395 11.92 5.08 -19.50
N SER A 396 12.07 6.41 -19.62
CA SER A 396 11.74 7.33 -18.53
C SER A 396 10.25 7.34 -18.15
N PRO A 397 9.27 7.22 -19.09
CA PRO A 397 7.87 7.04 -18.73
C PRO A 397 7.62 5.81 -17.82
N VAL A 398 8.21 4.67 -18.15
CA VAL A 398 8.13 3.43 -17.35
C VAL A 398 8.68 3.64 -15.93
N LEU A 399 9.85 4.27 -15.80
CA LEU A 399 10.47 4.52 -14.50
C LEU A 399 9.70 5.55 -13.65
N ARG A 400 9.14 6.59 -14.28
CA ARG A 400 8.24 7.54 -13.61
C ARG A 400 6.96 6.84 -13.12
N GLN A 401 6.36 6.00 -13.97
CA GLN A 401 5.19 5.20 -13.59
C GLN A 401 5.51 4.30 -12.39
N LEU A 402 6.63 3.57 -12.43
CA LEU A 402 7.10 2.71 -11.34
C LEU A 402 7.27 3.50 -10.04
N ARG A 403 7.97 4.64 -10.09
CA ARG A 403 8.19 5.51 -8.93
C ARG A 403 6.87 5.99 -8.31
N SER A 404 5.87 6.26 -9.15
CA SER A 404 4.56 6.73 -8.73
C SER A 404 3.63 5.61 -8.25
N ALA A 405 3.82 4.36 -8.67
CA ALA A 405 2.87 3.26 -8.45
C ALA A 405 3.34 2.18 -7.46
N ALA A 406 4.64 1.94 -7.32
CA ALA A 406 5.18 0.89 -6.46
C ALA A 406 5.34 1.29 -4.98
N GLY A 407 5.07 2.55 -4.65
CA GLY A 407 5.37 3.15 -3.36
C GLY A 407 4.38 2.79 -2.27
N PRO A 408 4.80 2.59 -1.00
CA PRO A 408 3.87 2.32 0.07
C PRO A 408 3.10 3.58 0.48
N TRP A 409 1.83 3.38 0.83
CA TRP A 409 0.97 4.33 1.51
C TRP A 409 1.19 4.27 3.02
N VAL A 410 1.58 5.40 3.59
CA VAL A 410 1.84 5.54 5.01
C VAL A 410 0.93 6.59 5.62
N ARG A 411 0.42 6.31 6.81
CA ARG A 411 -0.34 7.27 7.61
C ARG A 411 0.58 8.41 8.06
N VAL A 412 0.14 9.64 7.88
CA VAL A 412 0.86 10.84 8.34
C VAL A 412 0.68 10.95 9.86
N PRO A 413 1.77 10.94 10.66
CA PRO A 413 1.68 11.07 12.11
C PRO A 413 0.95 12.35 12.55
N GLY A 414 0.10 12.25 13.57
CA GLY A 414 -0.67 13.38 14.10
C GLY A 414 -1.79 13.89 13.20
N SER A 415 -2.05 13.24 12.05
CA SER A 415 -3.15 13.63 11.15
C SER A 415 -4.51 13.05 11.54
N TRP A 416 -4.53 12.13 12.50
CA TRP A 416 -5.76 11.48 12.95
C TRP A 416 -6.71 12.46 13.61
N ARG A 417 -7.99 12.32 13.30
CA ARG A 417 -9.07 13.07 13.93
C ARG A 417 -10.31 12.20 14.02
N ASP A 418 -11.02 12.30 15.13
CA ASP A 418 -12.38 11.84 15.30
C ASP A 418 -13.34 13.03 15.36
N GLY A 419 -14.57 12.83 14.91
CA GLY A 419 -15.65 13.77 15.19
C GLY A 419 -16.73 13.85 14.14
N ARG A 420 -17.52 14.92 14.18
CA ARG A 420 -18.66 15.10 13.28
C ARG A 420 -18.14 15.52 11.90
N CYS A 421 -18.04 14.55 11.00
CA CYS A 421 -17.84 14.84 9.60
C CYS A 421 -19.16 15.39 9.03
N ALA A 422 -19.11 16.50 8.30
CA ALA A 422 -20.30 17.01 7.62
C ALA A 422 -20.90 15.92 6.72
N ASP A 423 -22.21 15.72 6.81
CA ASP A 423 -22.91 14.80 5.92
C ASP A 423 -22.80 15.32 4.48
N GLY A 424 -22.10 14.57 3.61
CA GLY A 424 -22.12 14.81 2.16
C GLY A 424 -20.88 15.46 1.53
N ASP A 425 -19.84 15.82 2.30
CA ASP A 425 -18.58 16.33 1.72
C ASP A 425 -17.34 15.64 2.32
N PRO A 426 -16.77 14.62 1.63
CA PRO A 426 -15.57 13.92 2.11
C PRO A 426 -14.31 14.80 2.08
N ALA A 427 -14.34 15.95 1.39
CA ALA A 427 -13.21 16.89 1.34
C ALA A 427 -13.12 17.78 2.60
N ARG A 428 -14.19 17.90 3.38
CA ARG A 428 -14.16 18.68 4.62
C ARG A 428 -13.57 17.86 5.77
N PRO A 429 -12.61 18.43 6.52
CA PRO A 429 -12.17 17.79 7.76
C PRO A 429 -13.36 17.64 8.71
N CYS A 430 -13.49 16.46 9.31
CA CYS A 430 -14.32 16.31 10.51
C CYS A 430 -13.82 17.27 11.59
N ASP A 431 -14.74 17.98 12.22
CA ASP A 431 -14.45 18.86 13.36
C ASP A 431 -14.08 18.01 14.56
N LEU A 432 -13.05 18.42 15.31
CA LEU A 432 -12.74 17.81 16.60
C LEU A 432 -13.98 17.92 17.49
N LEU A 433 -14.35 16.83 18.15
CA LEU A 433 -15.33 16.91 19.22
C LEU A 433 -14.79 17.87 20.31
N PRO A 434 -15.56 18.89 20.71
CA PRO A 434 -15.11 19.86 21.72
C PRO A 434 -14.88 19.22 23.09
#